data_AF-A0A0Q5X1G3-F1
#
_entry.id   AF-A0A0Q5X1G3-F1
#
_cell.length_a   1.000
_cell.length_b   1.000
_cell.length_c   1.000
_cell.angle_alpha   90.00
_cell.angle_beta   90.00
_cell.angle_gamma   90.00
#
_symmetry.space_group_name_H-M   'P 1'
#
loop_
_entity.id
_entity.type
_entity.pdbx_description
1 polymer ?
#
loop_
_entity_poly.entity_id
_entity_poly.type
_entity_poly.pdbx_seq_one_letter_code
_entity_poly.pdbx_strand_id
1 'polypeptide(L)'
;MKYDESREERLAQYHQRLLTSLVRKEAALGTLEEAAGLYQDARVANFSVEFRLNREVEYVPGRWGLVSGLGAALESYVARLCEMERLRFGTGAIDGLVPAHHTALEAVIESAEVLARLGWPVNWEQNVQMILELTEYGLRDGKLIDRYASPPERVFLGQELLLLGSVTFFQQNRTASGRTTPFKPKVLTGRNRTAHETTQLHLRASSDVIAPNFRYVSEWLPGRSGVTYRIAV
;
A
#
# COMPACT_ATOMS: atom_id res chain seq x y z
N MET A 1 10.84 -43.83 -42.31
CA MET A 1 11.76 -43.28 -41.30
C MET A 1 11.17 -43.60 -39.94
N LYS A 2 11.80 -44.50 -39.16
CA LYS A 2 11.42 -44.69 -37.75
C LYS A 2 11.91 -43.45 -37.01
N TYR A 3 10.99 -42.72 -36.40
CA TYR A 3 11.35 -41.64 -35.48
C TYR A 3 12.18 -42.24 -34.35
N ASP A 4 13.33 -41.61 -34.06
CA ASP A 4 14.17 -42.01 -32.94
C ASP A 4 13.46 -41.59 -31.66
N GLU A 5 12.68 -42.53 -31.09
CA GLU A 5 11.88 -42.33 -29.89
C GLU A 5 12.71 -41.71 -28.76
N SER A 6 14.01 -42.03 -28.68
CA SER A 6 14.94 -41.45 -27.69
C SER A 6 15.22 -39.96 -27.91
N ARG A 7 15.18 -39.49 -29.16
CA ARG A 7 15.37 -38.08 -29.52
C ARG A 7 14.10 -37.28 -29.26
N GLU A 8 12.95 -37.84 -29.59
CA GLU A 8 11.65 -37.20 -29.33
C GLU A 8 11.36 -37.10 -27.84
N GLU A 9 11.69 -38.12 -27.07
CA GLU A 9 11.55 -38.11 -25.61
C GLU A 9 12.48 -37.08 -24.95
N ARG A 10 13.73 -36.97 -25.42
CA ARG A 10 14.68 -35.94 -24.97
C ARG A 10 14.20 -34.53 -25.31
N LEU A 11 13.63 -34.33 -26.51
CA LEU A 11 13.03 -33.05 -26.87
C LEU A 11 11.83 -32.74 -25.98
N ALA A 12 10.91 -33.68 -25.77
CA ALA A 12 9.75 -33.48 -24.90
C ALA A 12 10.17 -33.11 -23.47
N GLN A 13 11.16 -33.80 -22.90
CA GLN A 13 11.71 -33.48 -21.57
C GLN A 13 12.40 -32.10 -21.54
N TYR A 14 13.11 -31.72 -22.61
CA TYR A 14 13.69 -30.39 -22.74
C TYR A 14 12.62 -29.29 -22.78
N HIS A 15 11.59 -29.45 -23.61
CA HIS A 15 10.46 -28.54 -23.71
C HIS A 15 9.70 -28.43 -22.38
N GLN A 16 9.49 -29.54 -21.68
CA GLN A 16 8.85 -29.54 -20.36
C GLN A 16 9.68 -28.80 -19.29
N ARG A 17 11.01 -28.95 -19.32
CA ARG A 17 11.92 -28.20 -18.45
C ARG A 17 11.92 -26.70 -18.78
N LEU A 18 11.84 -26.35 -20.06
CA LEU A 18 11.79 -24.97 -20.53
C LEU A 18 10.47 -24.30 -20.12
N LEU A 19 9.33 -24.97 -20.32
CA LEU A 19 8.02 -24.51 -19.85
C LEU A 19 8.00 -24.38 -18.32
N THR A 20 8.57 -25.34 -17.58
CA THR A 20 8.68 -25.26 -16.12
C THR A 20 9.58 -24.09 -15.68
N SER A 21 10.66 -23.80 -16.41
CA SER A 21 11.55 -22.67 -16.13
C SER A 21 10.89 -21.33 -16.45
N LEU A 22 10.12 -21.24 -17.55
CA LEU A 22 9.33 -20.05 -17.91
C LEU A 22 8.22 -19.78 -16.89
N VAL A 23 7.46 -20.81 -16.49
CA VAL A 23 6.43 -20.69 -15.44
C VAL A 23 7.05 -20.28 -14.09
N ARG A 24 8.23 -20.78 -13.74
CA ARG A 24 8.97 -20.34 -12.54
C ARG A 24 9.48 -18.90 -12.66
N LYS A 25 9.91 -18.46 -13.85
CA LYS A 25 10.34 -17.08 -14.09
C LYS A 25 9.18 -16.10 -14.09
N GLU A 26 8.03 -16.45 -14.65
CA GLU A 26 6.80 -15.65 -14.59
C GLU A 26 6.22 -15.63 -13.17
N ALA A 27 6.25 -16.76 -12.45
CA ALA A 27 5.88 -16.81 -11.04
C ALA A 27 6.84 -15.97 -10.17
N ALA A 28 8.15 -16.00 -10.47
CA ALA A 28 9.14 -15.17 -9.80
C ALA A 28 8.99 -13.69 -10.15
N LEU A 29 8.73 -13.33 -11.41
CA LEU A 29 8.46 -11.97 -11.85
C LEU A 29 7.20 -11.43 -11.17
N GLY A 30 6.09 -12.17 -11.20
CA GLY A 30 4.87 -11.75 -10.52
C GLY A 30 5.01 -11.67 -9.00
N THR A 31 5.88 -12.48 -8.39
CA THR A 31 6.19 -12.38 -6.95
C THR A 31 7.13 -11.20 -6.67
N LEU A 32 8.06 -10.88 -7.57
CA LEU A 32 8.94 -9.71 -7.47
C LEU A 32 8.21 -8.40 -7.76
N GLU A 33 7.26 -8.37 -8.70
CA GLU A 33 6.36 -7.25 -8.96
C GLU A 33 5.38 -7.05 -7.80
N GLU A 34 4.87 -8.13 -7.21
CA GLU A 34 4.05 -8.06 -6.01
C GLU A 34 4.88 -7.58 -4.80
N ALA A 35 6.11 -8.06 -4.63
CA ALA A 35 7.02 -7.59 -3.59
C ALA A 35 7.47 -6.14 -3.81
N ALA A 36 7.84 -5.74 -5.03
CA ALA A 36 8.20 -4.38 -5.38
C ALA A 36 7.00 -3.43 -5.25
N GLY A 37 5.82 -3.87 -5.66
CA GLY A 37 4.56 -3.15 -5.46
C GLY A 37 4.18 -2.99 -3.99
N LEU A 38 4.56 -3.95 -3.12
CA LEU A 38 4.42 -3.83 -1.67
C LEU A 38 5.46 -2.87 -1.07
N TYR A 39 6.71 -2.90 -1.54
CA TYR A 39 7.76 -1.95 -1.13
C TYR A 39 7.43 -0.50 -1.50
N GLN A 40 6.78 -0.29 -2.64
CA GLN A 40 6.32 1.02 -3.12
C GLN A 40 4.88 1.36 -2.67
N ASP A 41 4.25 0.53 -1.84
CA ASP A 41 2.93 0.84 -1.31
C ASP A 41 3.06 1.99 -0.29
N ALA A 42 2.24 3.03 -0.43
CA ALA A 42 2.28 4.18 0.48
C ALA A 42 2.03 3.83 1.95
N ARG A 43 1.55 2.61 2.19
CA ARG A 43 1.21 2.05 3.48
C ARG A 43 2.37 1.30 4.14
N VAL A 44 3.51 1.14 3.48
CA VAL A 44 4.70 0.53 4.09
C VAL A 44 5.70 1.63 4.40
N ALA A 45 6.06 1.83 5.67
CA ALA A 45 7.11 2.78 6.04
C ALA A 45 8.46 2.32 5.46
N ASN A 46 9.12 3.18 4.68
CA ASN A 46 10.42 2.90 4.06
C ASN A 46 11.34 4.12 4.20
N PHE A 47 12.64 3.89 4.39
CA PHE A 47 13.63 4.92 4.75
C PHE A 47 14.20 5.69 3.55
N SER A 48 13.81 5.34 2.32
CA SER A 48 14.23 5.98 1.07
C SER A 48 13.12 6.89 0.50
N VAL A 49 13.51 8.00 -0.14
CA VAL A 49 12.59 8.77 -0.98
C VAL A 49 12.17 7.90 -2.17
N GLU A 50 10.92 7.45 -2.20
CA GLU A 50 10.43 6.53 -3.22
C GLU A 50 9.81 7.29 -4.41
N PHE A 51 10.30 6.98 -5.61
CA PHE A 51 9.66 7.38 -6.87
C PHE A 51 8.57 6.37 -7.21
N ARG A 52 7.39 6.85 -7.61
CA ARG A 52 6.33 5.97 -8.13
C ARG A 52 6.76 5.44 -9.50
N LEU A 53 6.74 4.12 -9.69
CA LEU A 53 6.81 3.55 -11.03
C LEU A 53 5.55 3.94 -11.80
N ASN A 54 5.70 4.81 -12.80
CA ASN A 54 4.60 5.10 -13.71
C ASN A 54 4.33 3.85 -14.56
N ARG A 55 3.17 3.22 -14.37
CA ARG A 55 2.77 2.02 -15.11
C ARG A 55 2.60 2.25 -16.62
N GLU A 56 2.49 3.52 -17.03
CA GLU A 56 2.37 3.91 -18.44
C GLU A 56 3.73 4.21 -19.09
N VAL A 57 4.81 4.26 -18.31
CA VAL A 57 6.16 4.51 -18.82
C VAL A 57 6.92 3.19 -18.81
N GLU A 58 7.19 2.67 -20.01
CA GLU A 58 8.06 1.50 -20.18
C GLU A 58 9.42 1.80 -19.55
N TYR A 59 9.78 1.06 -18.50
CA TYR A 59 11.08 1.22 -17.86
C TYR A 59 12.17 0.82 -18.85
N VAL A 60 12.92 1.81 -19.35
CA VAL A 60 14.09 1.58 -20.20
C VAL A 60 15.35 1.89 -19.38
N PRO A 61 16.11 0.86 -18.95
CA PRO A 61 17.38 1.04 -18.24
C PRO A 61 18.29 2.02 -18.99
N GLY A 62 18.79 3.05 -18.30
CA GLY A 62 19.69 4.05 -18.88
C GLY A 62 19.03 5.16 -19.71
N ARG A 63 17.69 5.24 -19.77
CA ARG A 63 16.95 6.34 -20.45
C ARG A 63 16.11 7.18 -19.50
N TRP A 64 16.68 7.61 -18.38
CA TRP A 64 16.06 8.71 -17.64
C TRP A 64 16.42 9.98 -18.38
N GLY A 65 15.47 10.55 -19.11
CA GLY A 65 15.67 11.79 -19.85
C GLY A 65 16.13 12.88 -18.89
N LEU A 66 17.19 13.60 -19.25
CA LEU A 66 17.62 14.79 -18.51
C LEU A 66 16.56 15.88 -18.72
N VAL A 67 15.67 16.04 -17.75
CA VAL A 67 14.64 17.07 -17.75
C VAL A 67 15.21 18.33 -17.10
N SER A 68 15.14 19.46 -17.80
CA SER A 68 15.56 20.76 -17.26
C SER A 68 14.75 21.08 -16.00
N GLY A 69 15.42 21.55 -14.94
CA GLY A 69 14.78 21.89 -13.66
C GLY A 69 14.51 20.72 -12.71
N LEU A 70 14.77 19.47 -13.12
CA LEU A 70 14.56 18.29 -12.26
C LEU A 70 15.37 18.33 -10.95
N GLY A 71 16.65 18.72 -11.02
CA GLY A 71 17.50 18.82 -9.83
C GLY A 71 16.94 19.80 -8.79
N ALA A 72 16.53 20.99 -9.23
CA ALA A 72 15.92 21.99 -8.35
C ALA A 72 14.57 21.51 -7.78
N ALA A 73 13.77 20.80 -8.57
CA ALA A 73 12.50 20.22 -8.10
C ALA A 73 12.73 19.13 -7.03
N LEU A 74 13.75 18.29 -7.20
CA LEU A 74 14.13 17.27 -6.21
C LEU A 74 14.63 17.90 -4.91
N GLU A 75 15.55 18.87 -5.00
CA GLU A 75 16.05 19.60 -3.85
C GLU A 75 14.92 20.30 -3.09
N SER A 76 13.99 20.93 -3.83
CA SER A 76 12.82 21.57 -3.24
C SER A 76 11.94 20.55 -2.50
N TYR A 77 11.63 19.42 -3.13
CA TYR A 77 10.81 18.37 -2.52
C TYR A 77 11.44 17.81 -1.23
N VAL A 78 12.74 17.49 -1.27
CA VAL A 78 13.49 17.02 -0.08
C VAL A 78 13.51 18.09 1.01
N ALA A 79 13.71 19.36 0.65
CA ALA A 79 13.67 20.45 1.62
C ALA A 79 12.31 20.55 2.33
N ARG A 80 11.19 20.36 1.60
CA ARG A 80 9.84 20.35 2.21
C ARG A 80 9.62 19.18 3.15
N LEU A 81 10.12 17.99 2.80
CA LEU A 81 10.09 16.84 3.71
C LEU A 81 10.89 17.12 5.00
N CYS A 82 12.08 17.70 4.88
CA CYS A 82 12.89 18.08 6.05
C CYS A 82 12.21 19.17 6.91
N GLU A 83 11.53 20.15 6.30
CA GLU A 83 10.76 21.15 7.03
C GLU A 83 9.61 20.51 7.83
N MET A 84 8.89 19.57 7.22
CA MET A 84 7.82 18.83 7.89
C MET A 84 8.35 17.97 9.05
N GLU A 85 9.48 17.28 8.86
CA GLU A 85 10.13 16.51 9.92
C GLU A 85 10.62 17.42 11.07
N ARG A 86 11.13 18.61 10.77
CA ARG A 86 11.52 19.59 11.81
C ARG A 86 10.31 20.06 12.62
N LEU A 87 9.19 20.37 11.96
CA LEU A 87 7.96 20.79 12.65
C LEU A 87 7.44 19.68 13.56
N ARG A 88 7.48 18.41 13.10
CA ARG A 88 7.17 17.25 13.95
C ARG A 88 7.94 17.29 15.28
N PHE A 89 9.26 17.50 15.23
CA PHE A 89 10.11 17.55 16.42
C PHE A 89 9.97 18.84 17.24
N GLY A 90 9.62 19.96 16.60
CA GLY A 90 9.61 21.28 17.23
C GLY A 90 8.34 21.61 18.02
N THR A 91 7.19 21.02 17.67
CA THR A 91 5.87 21.41 18.21
C THR A 91 4.98 20.26 18.70
N GLY A 92 5.36 19.00 18.43
CA GLY A 92 4.45 17.85 18.49
C GLY A 92 4.03 17.32 19.87
N ALA A 93 4.52 17.84 21.00
CA ALA A 93 4.21 17.29 22.33
C ALA A 93 3.26 18.16 23.19
N ILE A 94 3.00 19.42 22.80
CA ILE A 94 2.30 20.39 23.66
C ILE A 94 0.99 20.91 23.03
N ASP A 95 0.97 21.19 21.72
CA ASP A 95 -0.13 21.95 21.09
C ASP A 95 -0.96 21.18 20.05
N GLY A 96 -0.68 19.90 19.83
CA GLY A 96 -1.39 19.12 18.82
C GLY A 96 -1.02 19.50 17.37
N LEU A 97 -1.91 19.19 16.42
CA LEU A 97 -1.81 19.65 15.03
C LEU A 97 -2.08 21.16 14.93
N VAL A 98 -1.01 21.96 14.89
CA VAL A 98 -1.08 23.41 14.58
C VAL A 98 -1.14 23.71 13.08
N PRO A 99 -1.61 24.91 12.65
CA PRO A 99 -1.67 25.30 11.23
C PRO A 99 -0.36 25.12 10.44
N ALA A 100 0.79 25.30 11.10
CA ALA A 100 2.10 25.10 10.47
C ALA A 100 2.31 23.66 9.94
N HIS A 101 1.75 22.64 10.59
CA HIS A 101 1.82 21.26 10.08
C HIS A 101 1.03 21.09 8.78
N HIS A 102 -0.14 21.73 8.68
CA HIS A 102 -0.96 21.69 7.47
C HIS A 102 -0.26 22.41 6.31
N THR A 103 0.31 23.60 6.57
CA THR A 103 1.10 24.33 5.56
C THR A 103 2.32 23.53 5.09
N ALA A 104 3.00 22.82 6.00
CA ALA A 104 4.13 21.98 5.63
C ALA A 104 3.71 20.78 4.77
N LEU A 105 2.58 20.14 5.09
CA LEU A 105 2.02 19.08 4.25
C LEU A 105 1.65 19.61 2.85
N GLU A 106 0.97 20.75 2.77
CA GLU A 106 0.62 21.38 1.49
C GLU A 106 1.85 21.65 0.63
N ALA A 107 2.93 22.17 1.23
CA ALA A 107 4.19 22.39 0.53
C ALA A 107 4.83 21.08 0.00
N VAL A 108 4.73 19.97 0.74
CA VAL A 108 5.16 18.64 0.27
C VAL A 108 4.32 18.16 -0.92
N ILE A 109 3.00 18.35 -0.86
CA ILE A 109 2.09 17.97 -1.95
C ILE A 109 2.39 18.80 -3.21
N GLU A 110 2.49 20.12 -3.08
CA GLU A 110 2.78 21.02 -4.20
C GLU A 110 4.11 20.68 -4.89
N SER A 111 5.16 20.41 -4.10
CA SER A 111 6.47 20.01 -4.64
C SER A 111 6.44 18.62 -5.28
N ALA A 112 5.65 17.68 -4.75
CA ALA A 112 5.42 16.38 -5.39
C ALA A 112 4.69 16.51 -6.74
N GLU A 113 3.73 17.43 -6.85
CA GLU A 113 3.03 17.71 -8.10
C GLU A 113 3.96 18.32 -9.17
N VAL A 114 4.90 19.19 -8.76
CA VAL A 114 5.95 19.70 -9.66
C VAL A 114 6.76 18.54 -10.24
N LEU A 115 7.23 17.62 -9.39
CA LEU A 115 7.96 16.44 -9.83
C LEU A 115 7.12 15.53 -10.75
N ALA A 116 5.84 15.34 -10.43
CA ALA A 116 4.92 14.59 -11.29
C ALA A 116 4.77 15.23 -12.68
N ARG A 117 4.64 16.56 -12.78
CA ARG A 117 4.58 17.29 -14.06
C ARG A 117 5.85 17.14 -14.90
N LEU A 118 6.99 16.91 -14.26
CA LEU A 118 8.27 16.63 -14.93
C LEU A 118 8.41 15.15 -15.37
N GLY A 119 7.43 14.30 -15.07
CA GLY A 119 7.46 12.86 -15.35
C GLY A 119 8.09 12.02 -14.23
N TRP A 120 8.30 12.59 -13.05
CA TRP A 120 8.94 11.95 -11.89
C TRP A 120 8.02 11.91 -10.68
N PRO A 121 6.84 11.25 -10.75
CA PRO A 121 5.93 11.19 -9.62
C PRO A 121 6.60 10.53 -8.42
N VAL A 122 6.45 11.11 -7.23
CA VAL A 122 6.96 10.58 -5.96
C VAL A 122 5.83 10.05 -5.09
N ASN A 123 6.13 9.06 -4.25
CA ASN A 123 5.13 8.52 -3.33
C ASN A 123 5.03 9.37 -2.05
N TRP A 124 4.57 10.61 -2.20
CA TRP A 124 4.62 11.59 -1.11
C TRP A 124 3.83 11.14 0.13
N GLU A 125 2.72 10.40 -0.03
CA GLU A 125 1.95 9.85 1.08
C GLU A 125 2.80 8.91 1.94
N GLN A 126 3.64 8.07 1.30
CA GLN A 126 4.58 7.17 1.99
C GLN A 126 5.65 7.96 2.75
N ASN A 127 6.25 8.93 2.07
CA ASN A 127 7.33 9.74 2.63
C ASN A 127 6.82 10.54 3.85
N VAL A 128 5.59 11.06 3.77
CA VAL A 128 4.94 11.72 4.90
C VAL A 128 4.57 10.73 6.00
N GLN A 129 4.03 9.55 5.67
CA GLN A 129 3.73 8.52 6.69
C GLN A 129 4.98 8.09 7.46
N MET A 130 6.13 8.00 6.79
CA MET A 130 7.41 7.76 7.45
C MET A 130 7.75 8.88 8.44
N ILE A 131 7.57 10.14 8.05
CA ILE A 131 7.74 11.27 8.99
C ILE A 131 6.78 11.15 10.17
N LEU A 132 5.56 10.65 9.98
CA LEU A 132 4.54 10.58 11.02
C LEU A 132 4.54 9.28 11.84
N GLU A 133 5.30 8.24 11.47
CA GLU A 133 5.18 6.87 12.01
C GLU A 133 5.18 6.83 13.54
N LEU A 134 6.13 7.54 14.16
CA LEU A 134 6.34 7.59 15.60
C LEU A 134 5.45 8.62 16.33
N THR A 135 4.41 9.12 15.68
CA THR A 135 3.52 10.14 16.24
C THR A 135 2.09 9.63 16.40
N GLU A 136 1.30 10.37 17.16
CA GLU A 136 -0.16 10.20 17.22
C GLU A 136 -0.87 10.72 15.96
N TYR A 137 -0.17 11.36 15.03
CA TYR A 137 -0.76 11.89 13.81
C TYR A 137 -0.55 10.96 12.61
N GLY A 138 -1.41 11.07 11.61
CA GLY A 138 -1.26 10.35 10.35
C GLY A 138 -2.02 10.99 9.21
N LEU A 139 -2.00 10.35 8.05
CA LEU A 139 -2.74 10.82 6.87
C LEU A 139 -4.06 10.06 6.70
N ARG A 140 -5.14 10.81 6.45
CA ARG A 140 -6.41 10.32 5.91
C ARG A 140 -6.91 11.30 4.86
N ASP A 141 -7.26 10.80 3.68
CA ASP A 141 -7.75 11.62 2.55
C ASP A 141 -6.84 12.81 2.20
N GLY A 142 -5.52 12.58 2.25
CA GLY A 142 -4.51 13.60 1.99
C GLY A 142 -4.44 14.71 3.04
N LYS A 143 -5.04 14.51 4.22
CA LYS A 143 -5.02 15.48 5.33
C LYS A 143 -4.35 14.88 6.57
N LEU A 144 -3.68 15.73 7.33
CA LEU A 144 -3.21 15.38 8.67
C LEU A 144 -4.39 15.24 9.61
N ILE A 145 -4.40 14.14 10.37
CA ILE A 145 -5.36 13.86 11.42
C ILE A 145 -4.64 13.31 12.65
N ASP A 146 -5.28 13.44 13.81
CA ASP A 146 -4.95 12.65 15.00
C ASP A 146 -5.53 11.23 14.84
N ARG A 147 -4.69 10.20 15.03
CA ARG A 147 -5.03 8.77 14.87
C ARG A 147 -5.99 8.28 15.94
N TYR A 148 -6.06 8.95 17.09
CA TYR A 148 -6.77 8.49 18.28
C TYR A 148 -7.93 9.41 18.67
N ALA A 149 -7.87 10.69 18.32
CA ALA A 149 -8.97 11.62 18.58
C ALA A 149 -10.14 11.40 17.61
N SER A 150 -11.33 11.16 18.16
CA SER A 150 -12.62 11.13 17.44
C SER A 150 -12.62 10.27 16.17
N PRO A 151 -12.46 8.93 16.29
CA PRO A 151 -12.48 8.04 15.13
C PRO A 151 -13.84 8.15 14.40
N PRO A 152 -13.84 8.31 13.07
CA PRO A 152 -15.09 8.39 12.30
C PRO A 152 -15.88 7.08 12.40
N GLU A 153 -17.21 7.18 12.31
CA GLU A 153 -18.06 5.99 12.37
C GLU A 153 -17.81 5.01 11.21
N ARG A 154 -17.36 5.52 10.06
CA ARG A 154 -17.11 4.71 8.86
C ARG A 154 -15.85 5.16 8.14
N VAL A 155 -15.11 4.19 7.62
CA VAL A 155 -13.88 4.38 6.84
C VAL A 155 -13.82 3.38 5.68
N PHE A 156 -13.00 3.65 4.67
CA PHE A 156 -12.60 2.62 3.71
C PHE A 156 -11.34 1.91 4.18
N LEU A 157 -11.27 0.59 3.93
CA LEU A 157 -10.11 -0.24 4.31
C LEU A 157 -8.79 0.37 3.86
N GLY A 158 -8.71 0.85 2.61
CA GLY A 158 -7.48 1.43 2.08
C GLY A 158 -7.00 2.68 2.83
N GLN A 159 -7.93 3.53 3.26
CA GLN A 159 -7.63 4.74 4.02
C GLN A 159 -7.16 4.40 5.44
N GLU A 160 -7.81 3.43 6.09
CA GLU A 160 -7.43 3.01 7.44
C GLU A 160 -6.07 2.31 7.45
N LEU A 161 -5.80 1.47 6.46
CA LEU A 161 -4.50 0.85 6.27
C LEU A 161 -3.39 1.88 6.00
N LEU A 162 -3.68 2.94 5.25
CA LEU A 162 -2.77 4.08 5.09
C LEU A 162 -2.51 4.79 6.41
N LEU A 163 -3.55 5.10 7.18
CA LEU A 163 -3.42 5.75 8.48
C LEU A 163 -2.52 4.94 9.44
N LEU A 164 -2.67 3.62 9.42
CA LEU A 164 -1.93 2.70 10.28
C LEU A 164 -0.51 2.41 9.78
N GLY A 165 -0.14 2.84 8.58
CA GLY A 165 1.15 2.44 7.97
C GLY A 165 1.26 0.93 7.85
N SER A 166 0.18 0.25 7.44
CA SER A 166 0.13 -1.20 7.31
C SER A 166 -0.57 -1.62 6.02
N VAL A 167 -0.09 -2.71 5.42
CA VAL A 167 -0.80 -3.43 4.34
C VAL A 167 -1.60 -4.62 4.87
N THR A 168 -1.56 -4.89 6.17
CA THR A 168 -2.17 -6.08 6.77
C THR A 168 -3.56 -5.77 7.33
N PHE A 169 -4.55 -6.54 6.91
CA PHE A 169 -5.89 -6.58 7.49
C PHE A 169 -6.24 -7.99 7.92
N PHE A 170 -7.37 -8.17 8.61
CA PHE A 170 -7.79 -9.48 9.12
C PHE A 170 -9.10 -9.91 8.51
N GLN A 171 -9.19 -11.18 8.09
CA GLN A 171 -10.40 -11.74 7.50
C GLN A 171 -10.96 -12.85 8.39
N GLN A 172 -12.27 -12.81 8.63
CA GLN A 172 -13.02 -13.88 9.27
C GLN A 172 -14.02 -14.47 8.27
N ASN A 173 -14.05 -15.79 8.16
CA ASN A 173 -15.03 -16.48 7.31
C ASN A 173 -16.19 -17.00 8.16
N ARG A 174 -17.37 -17.06 7.55
CA ARG A 174 -18.57 -17.70 8.06
C ARG A 174 -19.10 -18.66 7.00
N THR A 175 -19.15 -19.92 7.40
CA THR A 175 -19.69 -21.01 6.58
C THR A 175 -21.20 -20.85 6.36
N ALA A 176 -21.75 -21.58 5.38
CA ALA A 176 -23.19 -21.57 5.11
C ALA A 176 -24.04 -22.01 6.32
N SER A 177 -23.49 -22.82 7.23
CA SER A 177 -24.14 -23.21 8.49
C SER A 177 -24.04 -22.15 9.60
N GLY A 178 -23.47 -20.98 9.31
CA GLY A 178 -23.32 -19.88 10.28
C GLY A 178 -22.08 -19.98 11.18
N ARG A 179 -21.31 -21.08 11.12
CA ARG A 179 -20.09 -21.22 11.93
C ARG A 179 -18.99 -20.29 11.44
N THR A 180 -18.40 -19.52 12.35
CA THR A 180 -17.28 -18.60 12.10
C THR A 180 -15.92 -19.28 12.32
N THR A 181 -14.92 -18.84 11.55
CA THR A 181 -13.51 -19.16 11.79
C THR A 181 -12.85 -18.10 12.67
N PRO A 182 -11.64 -18.31 13.20
CA PRO A 182 -10.83 -17.22 13.71
C PRO A 182 -10.48 -16.22 12.61
N PHE A 183 -10.16 -14.98 13.01
CA PHE A 183 -9.56 -13.98 12.12
C PHE A 183 -8.18 -14.46 11.66
N LYS A 184 -7.90 -14.33 10.36
CA LYS A 184 -6.59 -14.62 9.78
C LYS A 184 -6.02 -13.36 9.12
N PRO A 185 -4.73 -13.08 9.31
CA PRO A 185 -4.09 -11.95 8.65
C PRO A 185 -4.09 -12.16 7.14
N LYS A 186 -4.28 -11.07 6.42
CA LYS A 186 -4.26 -10.94 4.97
C LYS A 186 -3.46 -9.70 4.62
N VAL A 187 -2.64 -9.81 3.58
CA VAL A 187 -1.91 -8.68 3.05
C VAL A 187 -2.70 -8.13 1.88
N LEU A 188 -2.90 -6.82 1.86
CA LEU A 188 -3.41 -6.13 0.71
C LEU A 188 -2.29 -6.02 -0.32
N THR A 189 -2.49 -6.63 -1.48
CA THR A 189 -1.53 -6.67 -2.57
C THR A 189 -2.18 -6.13 -3.84
N GLY A 190 -1.37 -5.87 -4.88
CA GLY A 190 -1.91 -5.44 -6.17
C GLY A 190 -2.99 -6.37 -6.74
N ARG A 191 -2.97 -7.67 -6.40
CA ARG A 191 -3.92 -8.68 -6.88
C ARG A 191 -5.30 -8.62 -6.22
N ASN A 192 -5.36 -8.17 -4.97
CA ASN A 192 -6.61 -8.13 -4.20
C ASN A 192 -7.05 -6.70 -3.84
N ARG A 193 -6.23 -5.70 -4.19
CA ARG A 193 -6.48 -4.27 -3.92
C ARG A 193 -7.86 -3.85 -4.41
N THR A 194 -8.19 -4.07 -5.68
CA THR A 194 -9.51 -3.70 -6.25
C THR A 194 -10.68 -4.37 -5.53
N ALA A 195 -10.49 -5.56 -4.97
CA ALA A 195 -11.55 -6.29 -4.27
C ALA A 195 -11.77 -5.82 -2.83
N HIS A 196 -10.78 -5.17 -2.21
CA HIS A 196 -10.78 -4.91 -0.77
C HIS A 196 -10.59 -3.45 -0.38
N GLU A 197 -9.84 -2.67 -1.17
CA GLU A 197 -9.44 -1.30 -0.84
C GLU A 197 -10.64 -0.37 -0.54
N THR A 198 -11.72 -0.52 -1.30
CA THR A 198 -12.96 0.26 -1.15
C THR A 198 -13.98 -0.39 -0.21
N THR A 199 -13.58 -1.43 0.54
CA THR A 199 -14.48 -2.05 1.53
C THR A 199 -14.77 -1.04 2.63
N GLN A 200 -16.05 -0.72 2.82
CA GLN A 200 -16.49 0.12 3.92
C GLN A 200 -16.43 -0.66 5.24
N LEU A 201 -15.79 -0.06 6.23
CA LEU A 201 -15.72 -0.54 7.59
C LEU A 201 -16.50 0.43 8.49
N HIS A 202 -17.10 -0.09 9.55
CA HIS A 202 -17.72 0.68 10.61
C HIS A 202 -16.93 0.55 11.91
N LEU A 203 -16.96 1.61 12.72
CA LEU A 203 -16.35 1.62 14.04
C LEU A 203 -17.01 0.53 14.89
N ARG A 204 -16.20 -0.30 15.54
CA ARG A 204 -16.68 -1.41 16.35
C ARG A 204 -17.61 -0.91 17.45
N ALA A 205 -18.82 -1.46 17.51
CA ALA A 205 -19.74 -1.23 18.61
C ALA A 205 -19.40 -2.14 19.80
N SER A 206 -19.73 -1.72 21.02
CA SER A 206 -19.55 -2.55 22.22
C SER A 206 -20.35 -3.86 22.19
N SER A 207 -21.38 -3.94 21.35
CA SER A 207 -22.20 -5.14 21.12
C SER A 207 -21.58 -6.15 20.15
N ASP A 208 -20.50 -5.78 19.45
CA ASP A 208 -19.90 -6.67 18.45
C ASP A 208 -19.12 -7.80 19.12
N VAL A 209 -19.36 -9.04 18.66
CA VAL A 209 -18.58 -10.22 19.05
C VAL A 209 -17.27 -10.24 18.25
N ILE A 210 -16.44 -9.22 18.48
CA ILE A 210 -15.16 -8.99 17.81
C ILE A 210 -14.11 -8.72 18.89
N ALA A 211 -12.90 -9.22 18.65
CA ALA A 211 -11.81 -9.04 19.58
C ALA A 211 -11.51 -7.54 19.80
N PRO A 212 -11.21 -7.12 21.05
CA PRO A 212 -11.11 -5.72 21.42
C PRO A 212 -9.95 -4.96 20.76
N ASN A 213 -9.03 -5.68 20.14
CA ASN A 213 -7.90 -5.14 19.40
C ASN A 213 -8.26 -4.66 17.99
N PHE A 214 -9.43 -5.03 17.44
CA PHE A 214 -9.90 -4.47 16.16
C PHE A 214 -10.75 -3.24 16.42
N ARG A 215 -10.40 -2.13 15.75
CA ARG A 215 -11.10 -0.85 15.85
C ARG A 215 -12.25 -0.78 14.86
N TYR A 216 -12.06 -1.31 13.66
CA TYR A 216 -13.03 -1.28 12.58
C TYR A 216 -13.37 -2.67 12.08
N VAL A 217 -14.60 -2.86 11.62
CA VAL A 217 -15.05 -4.10 10.99
C VAL A 217 -15.99 -3.81 9.81
N SER A 218 -15.99 -4.66 8.79
CA SER A 218 -16.99 -4.64 7.73
C SER A 218 -18.25 -5.41 8.13
N GLU A 219 -19.33 -5.16 7.37
CA GLU A 219 -20.44 -6.11 7.25
C GLU A 219 -19.96 -7.46 6.70
N TRP A 220 -20.85 -8.46 6.75
CA TRP A 220 -20.62 -9.74 6.07
C TRP A 220 -20.73 -9.57 4.55
N LEU A 221 -19.60 -9.74 3.88
CA LEU A 221 -19.43 -9.68 2.44
C LEU A 221 -19.64 -11.07 1.80
N PRO A 222 -20.15 -11.12 0.56
CA PRO A 222 -20.33 -12.37 -0.16
C PRO A 222 -18.97 -12.98 -0.55
N GLY A 223 -18.76 -14.24 -0.20
CA GLY A 223 -17.61 -15.04 -0.64
C GLY A 223 -18.00 -16.15 -1.62
N ARG A 224 -17.12 -17.12 -1.81
CA ARG A 224 -17.35 -18.26 -2.73
C ARG A 224 -18.20 -19.34 -2.07
N SER A 225 -19.04 -20.01 -2.88
CA SER A 225 -19.77 -21.23 -2.49
C SER A 225 -20.63 -21.06 -1.22
N GLY A 226 -21.34 -19.93 -1.09
CA GLY A 226 -22.21 -19.65 0.06
C GLY A 226 -21.48 -19.30 1.36
N VAL A 227 -20.15 -19.19 1.33
CA VAL A 227 -19.36 -18.65 2.45
C VAL A 227 -19.45 -17.13 2.41
N THR A 228 -19.71 -16.50 3.56
CA THR A 228 -19.56 -15.05 3.72
C THR A 228 -18.28 -14.75 4.48
N TYR A 229 -17.69 -13.57 4.29
CA TYR A 229 -16.53 -13.15 5.07
C TYR A 229 -16.69 -11.71 5.54
N ARG A 230 -15.96 -11.33 6.59
CA ARG A 230 -15.85 -9.92 7.01
C ARG A 230 -14.40 -9.58 7.25
N ILE A 231 -14.09 -8.29 7.13
CA ILE A 231 -12.77 -7.71 7.28
C ILE A 231 -12.73 -6.91 8.58
N ALA A 232 -11.59 -6.94 9.27
CA ALA A 232 -11.34 -6.13 10.45
C ALA A 232 -9.93 -5.53 10.41
N VAL A 233 -9.79 -4.38 11.07
CA VAL A 233 -8.54 -3.64 11.24
C VAL A 233 -8.46 -3.11 12.66
#